data_AF-C0DA55-F1
#
_entry.id   AF-C0DA55-F1
#
_cell.length_a   1.000
_cell.length_b   1.000
_cell.length_c   1.000
_cell.angle_alpha   90.00
_cell.angle_beta   90.00
_cell.angle_gamma   90.00
#
_symmetry.space_group_name_H-M   'P 1'
#
loop_
_entity.id
_entity.type
_entity.pdbx_description
1 polymer ?
#
loop_
_entity_poly.entity_id
_entity_poly.type
_entity_poly.pdbx_seq_one_letter_code
_entity_poly.pdbx_strand_id
1 'polypeptide(L)'
;WHKYEKRIGKGENSRMAEFYGYKASVANSEDASEKWRPSIHMPKEAARIWLRVVSVRLERLKDMTSEEAWKEGARCTCMYPVSDCAGNKAEFIKIWDSTIPKKAIPHYGWEANPWVWVIEFERCEKPRI
;
A
#
# COMPACT_ATOMS: atom_id res chain seq x y z
N TRP A 1 -8.02 -9.24 7.99
CA TRP A 1 -9.38 -8.86 7.61
C TRP A 1 -10.37 -9.64 8.45
N HIS A 2 -11.60 -9.17 8.54
CA HIS A 2 -12.74 -9.91 9.07
C HIS A 2 -14.00 -9.38 8.36
N LYS A 3 -15.09 -10.14 8.41
CA LYS A 3 -16.40 -9.62 7.99
C LYS A 3 -17.08 -8.94 9.18
N TYR A 4 -17.92 -7.95 8.89
CA TYR A 4 -18.82 -7.35 9.87
C TYR A 4 -20.05 -6.79 9.15
N GLU A 5 -21.16 -6.71 9.86
CA GLU A 5 -22.38 -6.09 9.34
C GLU A 5 -22.55 -4.71 9.94
N LYS A 6 -22.97 -3.74 9.13
CA LYS A 6 -23.27 -2.39 9.59
C LYS A 6 -24.60 -1.92 9.03
N ARG A 7 -25.39 -1.25 9.89
CA ARG A 7 -26.60 -0.56 9.46
C ARG A 7 -26.24 0.63 8.56
N ILE A 8 -26.79 0.64 7.36
CA ILE A 8 -26.64 1.73 6.39
C ILE A 8 -28.01 2.33 6.07
N GLY A 9 -28.04 3.63 5.74
CA GLY A 9 -29.28 4.39 5.50
C GLY A 9 -29.82 5.11 6.75
N LYS A 10 -30.80 6.00 6.55
CA LYS A 10 -31.47 6.77 7.61
C LYS A 10 -32.98 6.52 7.54
N GLY A 11 -33.65 6.47 8.69
CA GLY A 11 -35.10 6.28 8.78
C GLY A 11 -35.56 4.90 8.31
N GLU A 12 -36.72 4.83 7.66
CA GLU A 12 -37.35 3.59 7.18
C GLU A 12 -36.53 2.88 6.09
N ASN A 13 -35.63 3.58 5.41
CA ASN A 13 -34.73 3.02 4.39
C ASN A 13 -33.44 2.42 4.97
N SER A 14 -33.40 2.15 6.27
CA SER A 14 -32.22 1.55 6.89
C SER A 14 -32.16 0.04 6.66
N ARG A 15 -31.00 -0.49 6.28
CA ARG A 15 -30.75 -1.92 6.10
C ARG A 15 -29.40 -2.34 6.67
N MET A 16 -29.25 -3.61 6.99
CA MET A 16 -27.94 -4.19 7.29
C MET A 16 -27.20 -4.47 5.98
N ALA A 17 -25.90 -4.18 5.94
CA ALA A 17 -25.04 -4.53 4.82
C ALA A 17 -23.72 -5.11 5.35
N GLU A 18 -23.20 -6.10 4.63
CA GLU A 18 -21.92 -6.74 4.93
C GLU A 18 -20.75 -5.89 4.43
N PHE A 19 -19.72 -5.77 5.27
CA PHE A 19 -18.48 -5.08 4.97
C PHE A 19 -17.27 -5.92 5.40
N TYR A 20 -16.11 -5.57 4.83
CA TYR A 20 -14.83 -6.15 5.21
C TYR A 20 -14.03 -5.14 6.02
N GLY A 21 -13.57 -5.55 7.21
CA GLY A 21 -12.65 -4.80 8.05
C GLY A 21 -11.20 -5.17 7.75
N TYR A 22 -10.29 -4.21 7.85
CA TYR A 22 -8.86 -4.40 7.54
C TYR A 22 -8.03 -3.82 8.67
N LYS A 23 -6.95 -4.50 9.05
CA LYS A 23 -6.19 -4.16 10.27
C LYS A 23 -5.51 -2.79 10.16
N ALA A 24 -5.19 -2.35 8.95
CA ALA A 24 -4.67 -1.02 8.67
C ALA A 24 -5.75 0.08 8.71
N SER A 25 -7.03 -0.26 8.89
CA SER A 25 -8.15 0.68 8.95
C SER A 25 -9.05 0.36 10.15
N VAL A 26 -8.45 0.40 11.36
CA VAL A 26 -9.05 0.00 12.65
C VAL A 26 -10.32 0.79 13.00
N ALA A 27 -10.51 2.00 12.44
CA ALA A 27 -11.60 2.90 12.77
C ALA A 27 -13.03 2.38 12.55
N ASN A 28 -13.22 1.18 11.97
CA ASN A 28 -14.53 0.61 11.66
C ASN A 28 -14.77 -0.82 12.22
N SER A 29 -13.88 -1.38 13.03
CA SER A 29 -13.92 -2.82 13.40
C SER A 29 -14.38 -3.16 14.81
N GLU A 30 -14.91 -2.20 15.58
CA GLU A 30 -15.20 -2.40 17.01
C GLU A 30 -16.33 -3.41 17.28
N ASP A 31 -17.17 -3.72 16.27
CA ASP A 31 -18.33 -4.63 16.39
C ASP A 31 -18.10 -6.04 15.79
N ALA A 32 -16.86 -6.39 15.44
CA ALA A 32 -16.60 -7.66 14.78
C ALA A 32 -16.46 -8.83 15.77
N SER A 33 -17.44 -9.73 15.78
CA SER A 33 -17.38 -11.01 16.51
C SER A 33 -16.37 -12.00 15.91
N GLU A 34 -15.95 -11.78 14.66
CA GLU A 34 -15.00 -12.65 13.97
C GLU A 34 -13.54 -12.37 14.35
N LYS A 35 -12.76 -13.45 14.53
CA LYS A 35 -11.30 -13.36 14.73
C LYS A 35 -10.62 -12.76 13.50
N TRP A 36 -9.62 -11.90 13.74
CA TRP A 36 -8.76 -11.34 12.69
C TRP A 36 -8.08 -12.43 11.86
N ARG A 37 -8.29 -12.41 10.54
CA ARG A 37 -7.63 -13.29 9.58
C ARG A 37 -6.46 -12.56 8.88
N PRO A 38 -5.30 -13.21 8.64
CA PRO A 38 -4.22 -12.62 7.86
C PRO A 38 -4.64 -12.18 6.45
N SER A 39 -4.12 -11.06 5.97
CA SER A 39 -4.44 -10.52 4.63
C SER A 39 -4.01 -11.43 3.48
N ILE A 40 -3.02 -12.31 3.70
CA ILE A 40 -2.60 -13.32 2.71
C ILE A 40 -3.69 -14.35 2.39
N HIS A 41 -4.69 -14.51 3.25
CA HIS A 41 -5.85 -15.38 3.04
C HIS A 41 -7.10 -14.59 2.68
N MET A 42 -6.96 -13.33 2.24
CA MET A 42 -8.09 -12.48 1.91
C MET A 42 -8.78 -12.96 0.63
N PRO A 43 -10.11 -13.17 0.65
CA PRO A 43 -10.86 -13.56 -0.53
C PRO A 43 -10.85 -12.43 -1.58
N LYS A 44 -10.95 -12.80 -2.86
CA LYS A 44 -10.93 -11.83 -3.98
C LYS A 44 -12.11 -10.84 -3.91
N GLU A 45 -13.24 -11.27 -3.36
CA GLU A 45 -14.42 -10.44 -3.14
C GLU A 45 -14.17 -9.29 -2.17
N ALA A 46 -13.17 -9.42 -1.28
CA ALA A 46 -12.75 -8.40 -0.34
C ALA A 46 -11.57 -7.55 -0.85
N ALA A 47 -11.14 -7.71 -2.11
CA ALA A 47 -10.07 -6.88 -2.65
C ALA A 47 -10.55 -5.42 -2.82
N ARG A 48 -9.81 -4.46 -2.25
CA ARG A 48 -10.10 -3.01 -2.38
C ARG A 48 -9.69 -2.43 -3.73
N ILE A 49 -8.63 -2.98 -4.30
CA ILE A 49 -8.00 -2.51 -5.53
C ILE A 49 -7.58 -3.70 -6.36
N TRP A 50 -7.63 -3.53 -7.68
CA TRP A 50 -7.14 -4.50 -8.67
C TRP A 50 -6.04 -3.83 -9.46
N LEU A 51 -4.89 -4.49 -9.51
CA LEU A 51 -3.70 -4.00 -10.19
C LEU A 51 -3.24 -5.05 -11.20
N ARG A 52 -3.01 -4.63 -12.43
CA ARG A 52 -2.42 -5.45 -13.48
C ARG A 52 -0.94 -5.12 -13.55
N VAL A 53 -0.08 -6.12 -13.30
CA VAL A 53 1.37 -5.96 -13.50
C VAL A 53 1.64 -5.80 -14.99
N VAL A 54 2.35 -4.73 -15.35
CA VAL A 54 2.72 -4.42 -16.74
C VAL A 54 4.18 -4.73 -17.04
N SER A 55 5.06 -4.62 -16.04
CA SER A 55 6.47 -5.00 -16.20
C SER A 55 7.10 -5.39 -14.86
N VAL A 56 8.15 -6.21 -14.93
CA VAL A 56 8.98 -6.60 -13.78
C VAL A 56 10.44 -6.51 -14.21
N ARG A 57 11.25 -5.72 -13.51
CA ARG A 57 12.65 -5.45 -13.85
C ARG A 57 13.55 -5.59 -12.62
N LEU A 58 14.82 -5.89 -12.84
CA LEU A 58 15.86 -5.94 -11.81
C LEU A 58 16.75 -4.71 -11.95
N GLU A 59 16.77 -3.84 -10.93
CA GLU A 59 17.46 -2.55 -10.97
C GLU A 59 18.25 -2.31 -9.67
N ARG A 60 19.22 -1.38 -9.67
CA ARG A 60 19.88 -0.96 -8.43
C ARG A 60 19.01 0.07 -7.73
N LEU A 61 18.90 -0.05 -6.41
CA LEU A 61 18.09 0.86 -5.60
C LEU A 61 18.45 2.34 -5.81
N LYS A 62 19.74 2.67 -5.94
CA LYS A 62 20.19 4.07 -6.10
C LYS A 62 19.94 4.65 -7.49
N ASP A 63 19.64 3.81 -8.50
CA ASP A 63 19.33 4.25 -9.87
C ASP A 63 17.96 4.95 -9.97
N MET A 64 17.15 4.85 -8.91
CA MET A 64 15.85 5.51 -8.77
C MET A 64 15.91 7.04 -8.97
N THR A 65 14.97 7.59 -9.75
CA THR A 65 14.80 9.05 -9.90
C THR A 65 13.89 9.68 -8.85
N SER A 66 13.84 11.01 -8.78
CA SER A 66 12.91 11.74 -7.90
C SER A 66 11.43 11.49 -8.27
N GLU A 67 11.15 11.35 -9.56
CA GLU A 67 9.82 11.06 -10.09
C GLU A 67 9.38 9.63 -9.78
N GLU A 68 10.32 8.68 -9.77
CA GLU A 68 10.04 7.31 -9.34
C GLU A 68 9.77 7.26 -7.83
N ALA A 69 10.57 7.96 -7.01
CA ALA A 69 10.28 8.14 -5.59
C ALA A 69 8.89 8.76 -5.37
N TRP A 70 8.47 9.72 -6.22
CA TRP A 70 7.12 10.27 -6.21
C TRP A 70 6.05 9.23 -6.56
N LYS A 71 6.29 8.36 -7.54
CA LYS A 71 5.36 7.28 -7.90
C LYS A 71 5.20 6.25 -6.77
N GLU A 72 6.25 5.98 -6.01
CA GLU A 72 6.23 5.15 -4.80
C GLU A 72 5.49 5.81 -3.61
N GLY A 73 5.10 7.07 -3.76
CA GLY A 73 4.34 7.81 -2.75
C GLY A 73 5.20 8.63 -1.79
N ALA A 74 6.51 8.74 -2.02
CA ALA A 74 7.33 9.69 -1.27
C ALA A 74 6.95 11.12 -1.67
N ARG A 75 6.82 12.00 -0.69
CA ARG A 75 6.40 13.40 -0.88
C ARG A 75 7.33 14.31 -0.10
N CYS A 76 8.04 15.20 -0.78
CA CYS A 76 8.81 16.23 -0.09
C CYS A 76 7.91 17.18 0.72
N THR A 77 8.47 17.77 1.77
CA THR A 77 7.83 18.79 2.64
C THR A 77 7.98 20.21 2.11
N CYS A 78 8.47 20.33 0.88
CA CYS A 78 8.48 21.54 0.06
C CYS A 78 7.07 22.18 -0.02
N MET A 79 7.00 23.52 -0.09
CA MET A 79 5.71 24.25 -0.09
C MET A 79 4.81 23.87 -1.29
N TYR A 80 5.43 23.53 -2.42
CA TYR A 80 4.75 23.06 -3.63
C TYR A 80 5.40 21.75 -4.10
N PRO A 81 4.91 20.59 -3.64
CA PRO A 81 5.44 19.29 -4.02
C PRO A 81 5.19 18.98 -5.50
N VAL A 82 6.28 18.76 -6.22
CA VAL A 82 6.33 18.38 -7.64
C VAL A 82 7.06 17.05 -7.78
N SER A 83 6.80 16.32 -8.87
CA SER A 83 7.31 14.95 -9.04
C SER A 83 8.83 14.88 -9.16
N ASP A 84 9.47 15.87 -9.77
CA ASP A 84 10.91 15.92 -10.01
C ASP A 84 11.71 16.49 -8.83
N CYS A 85 11.05 16.88 -7.73
CA CYS A 85 11.73 17.47 -6.59
C CYS A 85 12.71 16.48 -5.94
N ALA A 86 13.98 16.89 -5.79
CA ALA A 86 15.03 16.12 -5.12
C ALA A 86 14.65 15.66 -3.70
N GLY A 87 13.77 16.40 -3.01
CA GLY A 87 13.27 16.04 -1.68
C GLY A 87 12.45 14.74 -1.67
N ASN A 88 11.84 14.33 -2.80
CA ASN A 88 11.09 13.08 -2.88
C ASN A 88 12.01 11.87 -2.65
N LYS A 89 13.21 11.89 -3.26
CA LYS A 89 14.21 10.85 -3.06
C LYS A 89 14.68 10.81 -1.60
N ALA A 90 14.88 11.96 -0.97
CA ALA A 90 15.27 12.03 0.45
C ALA A 90 14.21 11.42 1.39
N GLU A 91 12.92 11.66 1.13
CA GLU A 91 11.84 11.03 1.91
C GLU A 91 11.71 9.53 1.61
N PHE A 92 11.90 9.12 0.36
CA PHE A 92 11.91 7.70 -0.01
C PHE A 92 12.99 6.92 0.75
N ILE A 93 14.21 7.47 0.87
CA ILE A 93 15.31 6.84 1.63
C ILE A 93 14.88 6.52 3.07
N LYS A 94 14.24 7.47 3.75
CA LYS A 94 13.77 7.30 5.13
C LYS A 94 12.71 6.20 5.21
N ILE A 95 11.75 6.20 4.29
CA ILE A 95 10.69 5.20 4.23
C ILE A 95 11.31 3.82 3.98
N TRP A 96 12.16 3.69 2.97
CA TRP A 96 12.83 2.44 2.60
C TRP A 96 13.56 1.82 3.80
N ASP A 97 14.49 2.55 4.41
CA ASP A 97 15.28 2.05 5.54
C ASP A 97 14.41 1.70 6.75
N SER A 98 13.28 2.39 6.94
CA SER A 98 12.34 2.11 8.03
C SER A 98 11.63 0.76 7.89
N THR A 99 11.53 0.23 6.66
CA THR A 99 10.91 -1.08 6.41
C THR A 99 11.84 -2.25 6.69
N ILE A 100 13.14 -1.99 6.87
CA ILE A 100 14.17 -3.00 6.97
C ILE A 100 14.57 -3.20 8.44
N PRO A 101 14.65 -4.45 8.94
CA PRO A 101 15.17 -4.71 10.29
C PRO A 101 16.58 -4.13 10.46
N LYS A 102 16.88 -3.50 11.60
CA LYS A 102 18.18 -2.82 11.85
C LYS A 102 19.41 -3.66 11.50
N LYS A 103 19.38 -4.96 11.82
CA LYS A 103 20.48 -5.92 11.52
C LYS A 103 20.70 -6.18 10.03
N ALA A 104 19.72 -5.87 9.19
CA ALA A 104 19.71 -6.11 7.75
C ALA A 104 19.99 -4.84 6.92
N ILE A 105 19.99 -3.65 7.56
CA ILE A 105 20.32 -2.37 6.91
C ILE A 105 21.66 -2.41 6.17
N PRO A 106 22.76 -3.00 6.70
CA PRO A 106 24.02 -3.05 5.97
C PRO A 106 23.98 -3.81 4.63
N HIS A 107 22.96 -4.63 4.40
CA HIS A 107 22.83 -5.45 3.19
C HIS A 107 21.72 -4.98 2.26
N TYR A 108 20.65 -4.39 2.81
CA TYR A 108 19.44 -4.04 2.05
C TYR A 108 19.03 -2.57 2.18
N GLY A 109 19.65 -1.82 3.09
CA GLY A 109 19.38 -0.40 3.26
C GLY A 109 19.83 0.43 2.06
N TRP A 110 19.45 1.70 2.05
CA TRP A 110 19.77 2.63 0.97
C TRP A 110 21.26 2.65 0.63
N GLU A 111 22.12 2.73 1.65
CA GLU A 111 23.57 2.79 1.45
C GLU A 111 24.16 1.49 0.89
N ALA A 112 23.53 0.34 1.16
CA ALA A 112 23.97 -0.93 0.60
C ALA A 112 23.73 -1.04 -0.92
N ASN A 113 22.86 -0.19 -1.48
CA ASN A 113 22.47 -0.17 -2.88
C ASN A 113 22.16 -1.57 -3.45
N PRO A 114 21.22 -2.32 -2.83
CA PRO A 114 20.90 -3.67 -3.26
C PRO A 114 20.27 -3.69 -4.66
N TRP A 115 20.27 -4.87 -5.26
CA TRP A 115 19.37 -5.17 -6.37
C TRP A 115 17.94 -5.30 -5.87
N VAL A 116 17.01 -4.63 -6.55
CA VAL A 116 15.59 -4.63 -6.22
C VAL A 116 14.76 -5.01 -7.43
N TRP A 117 13.58 -5.58 -7.16
CA TRP A 117 12.57 -5.81 -8.18
C TRP A 117 11.69 -4.58 -8.30
N VAL A 118 11.70 -3.94 -9.47
CA VAL A 118 10.78 -2.87 -9.83
C VAL A 118 9.57 -3.49 -10.50
N ILE A 119 8.39 -3.28 -9.92
CA ILE A 119 7.11 -3.81 -10.41
C ILE A 119 6.25 -2.64 -10.86
N GLU A 120 6.05 -2.54 -12.17
CA GLU A 120 5.17 -1.54 -12.74
C GLU A 120 3.77 -2.12 -12.88
N PHE A 121 2.75 -1.33 -12.55
CA PHE A 121 1.36 -1.77 -12.63
C PHE A 121 0.42 -0.63 -13.03
N GLU A 122 -0.73 -1.00 -13.57
CA GLU A 122 -1.86 -0.11 -13.76
C GLU A 122 -3.07 -0.57 -12.93
N ARG A 123 -3.94 0.38 -12.58
CA ARG A 123 -5.21 0.07 -11.94
C ARG A 123 -6.19 -0.48 -12.99
N CYS A 124 -6.85 -1.59 -12.66
CA CYS A 124 -7.88 -2.18 -13.50
C CYS A 124 -9.18 -2.42 -12.72
N GLU A 125 -10.23 -2.82 -13.44
CA GLU A 125 -11.47 -3.26 -12.83
C GLU A 125 -11.35 -4.68 -12.26
N LYS A 126 -12.30 -5.06 -11.40
CA LYS A 126 -12.43 -6.43 -10.92
C LYS A 126 -12.60 -7.37 -12.13
N PRO A 127 -11.73 -8.38 -12.32
CA PRO A 127 -11.87 -9.35 -13.40
C PRO A 127 -13.21 -10.07 -13.30
N ARG A 128 -13.90 -10.22 -14.44
CA ARG A 128 -15.04 -11.12 -14.55
C ARG A 128 -14.48 -12.53 -14.68
N ILE A 129 -14.72 -13.37 -13.67
CA ILE A 129 -14.36 -14.80 -13.67
C ILE A 129 -15.47 -15.56 -14.40
#